data_AF-A0AA86RYT5-F1
#
_entry.id   AF-A0AA86RYT5-F1
#
_cell.length_a   1.000
_cell.length_b   1.000
_cell.length_c   1.000
_cell.angle_alpha   90.00
_cell.angle_beta   90.00
_cell.angle_gamma   90.00
#
_symmetry.space_group_name_H-M   'P 1'
#
loop_
_entity.id
_entity.type
_entity.pdbx_description
1 polymer ?
#
loop_
_entity_poly.entity_id
_entity_poly.type
_entity_poly.pdbx_seq_one_letter_code
_entity_poly.pdbx_strand_id
1 'polypeptide(L)'
;MEAATERKMRVRAARLNGSGAGSNDGKGVKLRIFKECSHPDETRRRQIGEELGLDAKQVKFWFQNKKTQLRTKSERLDINALRLENERIQSENRIMSETLKTVACAPCGGRAMGPEERELYLQILKVENILLIKEVSEQYI
;
A
#
# COMPACT_ATOMS: atom_id res chain seq x y z
N MET A 1 -3.02 17.06 -17.32
CA MET A 1 -2.16 17.14 -16.11
C MET A 1 -1.01 16.13 -16.12
N GLU A 2 -1.18 14.94 -16.73
CA GLU A 2 -0.14 13.88 -16.80
C GLU A 2 1.17 14.28 -17.51
N ALA A 3 1.09 15.07 -18.58
CA ALA A 3 2.29 15.52 -19.30
C ALA A 3 3.23 16.38 -18.44
N ALA A 4 2.70 17.10 -17.45
CA ALA A 4 3.50 17.94 -16.55
C ALA A 4 4.18 17.13 -15.43
N THR A 5 3.51 16.08 -14.94
CA THR A 5 4.08 15.12 -13.98
C THR A 5 5.17 14.27 -14.64
N GLU A 6 4.97 13.85 -15.88
CA GLU A 6 5.96 13.05 -16.62
C GLU A 6 7.21 13.86 -17.00
N ARG A 7 7.04 15.16 -17.35
CA ARG A 7 8.16 16.10 -17.54
C ARG A 7 8.92 16.32 -16.24
N LYS A 8 8.23 16.47 -15.10
CA LYS A 8 8.84 16.58 -13.76
C LYS A 8 9.59 15.29 -13.36
N MET A 9 9.05 14.12 -13.70
CA MET A 9 9.73 12.83 -13.47
C MET A 9 10.96 12.66 -14.35
N ARG A 10 10.91 13.05 -15.63
CA ARG A 10 12.07 13.06 -16.55
C ARG A 10 13.17 14.01 -16.09
N VAL A 11 12.83 15.22 -15.64
CA VAL A 11 13.80 16.18 -15.11
C VAL A 11 14.42 15.68 -13.79
N ARG A 12 13.64 15.01 -12.93
CA ARG A 12 14.15 14.37 -11.71
C ARG A 12 15.04 13.16 -12.02
N ALA A 13 14.70 12.36 -13.03
CA ALA A 13 15.53 11.25 -13.51
C ALA A 13 16.84 11.74 -14.15
N ALA A 14 16.80 12.83 -14.93
CA ALA A 14 18.00 13.48 -15.47
C ALA A 14 18.89 14.07 -14.37
N ARG A 15 18.31 14.63 -13.30
CA ARG A 15 19.05 15.15 -12.13
C ARG A 15 19.63 14.04 -11.24
N LEU A 16 19.03 12.85 -11.24
CA LEU A 16 19.57 11.66 -10.58
C LEU A 16 20.66 10.98 -11.41
N ASN A 17 20.73 11.26 -12.72
CA ASN A 17 21.65 10.63 -13.67
C ASN A 17 22.70 11.57 -14.32
N GLY A 18 22.74 12.87 -13.99
CA GLY A 18 23.80 13.81 -14.41
C GLY A 18 24.53 14.36 -13.18
N SER A 19 25.85 14.32 -13.06
CA SER A 19 26.89 14.38 -14.09
C SER A 19 28.09 13.52 -13.71
N GLY A 20 28.61 12.77 -14.68
CA GLY A 20 29.85 12.01 -14.53
C GLY A 20 29.95 10.97 -15.63
N ALA A 21 30.49 11.39 -16.78
CA ALA A 21 31.17 10.47 -17.69
C ALA A 21 32.30 9.83 -16.88
N GLY A 22 32.11 8.58 -16.46
CA GLY A 22 33.08 7.84 -15.66
C GLY A 22 32.83 6.36 -15.83
N SER A 23 33.89 5.64 -16.18
CA SER A 23 33.94 4.20 -16.44
C SER A 23 33.04 3.36 -15.53
N ASN A 24 32.53 2.25 -16.08
CA ASN A 24 31.67 1.29 -15.38
C ASN A 24 32.25 0.80 -14.03
N ASP A 25 33.57 0.90 -13.82
CA ASP A 25 34.28 0.56 -12.58
C ASP A 25 33.84 1.40 -11.36
N GLY A 26 33.50 2.68 -11.57
CA GLY A 26 33.12 3.58 -10.47
C GLY A 26 31.75 3.29 -9.84
N LYS A 27 30.86 2.58 -10.54
CA LYS A 27 29.54 2.18 -10.00
C LYS A 27 29.67 1.02 -9.00
N GLY A 28 30.59 0.09 -9.26
CA GLY A 28 30.85 -1.06 -8.39
C GLY A 28 31.45 -0.64 -7.05
N VAL A 29 32.43 0.28 -7.08
CA VAL A 29 33.11 0.78 -5.87
C VAL A 29 32.13 1.52 -4.95
N LYS A 30 31.32 2.45 -5.49
CA LYS A 30 30.31 3.16 -4.68
C LYS A 30 29.31 2.21 -4.03
N LEU A 31 28.88 1.16 -4.74
CA LEU A 31 27.94 0.17 -4.20
C LEU A 31 28.56 -0.68 -3.09
N ARG A 32 29.86 -1.03 -3.19
CA ARG A 32 30.59 -1.76 -2.14
C ARG A 32 30.69 -0.91 -0.87
N ILE A 33 31.11 0.34 -1.01
CA ILE A 33 31.23 1.29 0.12
C ILE A 33 29.87 1.53 0.80
N PHE A 34 28.77 1.59 0.02
CA PHE A 34 27.43 1.73 0.60
C PHE A 34 26.98 0.52 1.43
N LYS A 35 27.41 -0.70 1.06
CA LYS A 35 27.13 -1.91 1.84
C LYS A 35 27.91 -1.95 3.15
N GLU A 36 29.13 -1.41 3.15
CA GLU A 36 29.99 -1.33 4.34
C GLU A 36 29.52 -0.23 5.31
N CYS A 37 29.06 0.92 4.80
CA CYS A 37 28.53 2.00 5.63
C CYS A 37 27.48 2.85 4.89
N SER A 38 26.23 2.82 5.35
CA SER A 38 25.11 3.56 4.74
C SER A 38 25.06 5.05 5.11
N HIS A 39 25.85 5.46 6.10
CA HIS A 39 25.90 6.82 6.66
C HIS A 39 27.37 7.24 6.92
N PRO A 40 28.19 7.39 5.86
CA PRO A 40 29.57 7.83 6.04
C PRO A 40 29.60 9.22 6.67
N ASP A 41 30.46 9.42 7.66
CA ASP A 41 30.73 10.71 8.29
C ASP A 41 31.50 11.66 7.35
N GLU A 42 31.80 12.89 7.79
CA GLU A 42 32.48 13.86 6.93
C GLU A 42 33.89 13.41 6.51
N THR A 43 34.63 12.80 7.44
CA THR A 43 35.97 12.27 7.18
C THR A 43 35.94 11.17 6.12
N ARG A 44 35.02 10.21 6.25
CA ARG A 44 34.86 9.12 5.29
C ARG A 44 34.32 9.63 3.96
N ARG A 45 33.43 10.63 3.94
CA ARG A 45 32.97 11.27 2.69
C ARG A 45 34.13 11.88 1.90
N ARG A 46 35.08 12.54 2.58
CA ARG A 46 36.27 13.11 1.95
C ARG A 46 37.20 12.04 1.37
N GLN A 47 37.48 10.98 2.12
CA GLN A 47 38.28 9.84 1.64
C GLN A 47 37.65 9.16 0.42
N ILE A 48 36.34 8.90 0.46
CA ILE A 48 35.60 8.36 -0.69
C ILE A 48 35.65 9.33 -1.87
N GLY A 49 35.64 10.64 -1.60
CA GLY A 49 35.80 11.68 -2.60
C GLY A 49 37.17 11.61 -3.28
N GLU A 50 38.24 11.54 -2.50
CA GLU A 50 39.62 11.40 -2.99
C GLU A 50 39.81 10.11 -3.81
N GLU A 51 39.32 8.97 -3.32
CA GLU A 51 39.37 7.67 -4.02
C GLU A 51 38.64 7.67 -5.37
N LEU A 52 37.60 8.50 -5.51
CA LEU A 52 36.71 8.51 -6.67
C LEU A 52 36.85 9.76 -7.54
N GLY A 53 37.72 10.70 -7.18
CA GLY A 53 37.84 12.01 -7.83
C GLY A 53 36.56 12.86 -7.73
N LEU A 54 35.84 12.77 -6.61
CA LEU A 54 34.58 13.46 -6.35
C LEU A 54 34.69 14.41 -5.16
N ASP A 55 33.93 15.50 -5.20
CA ASP A 55 33.79 16.38 -4.05
C ASP A 55 32.95 15.70 -2.94
N ALA A 56 33.27 15.98 -1.68
CA ALA A 56 32.57 15.41 -0.52
C ALA A 56 31.04 15.67 -0.56
N LYS A 57 30.61 16.79 -1.16
CA LYS A 57 29.19 17.11 -1.38
C LYS A 57 28.54 16.17 -2.39
N GLN A 58 29.25 15.81 -3.46
CA GLN A 58 28.76 14.85 -4.46
C GLN A 58 28.62 13.46 -3.84
N VAL A 59 29.57 13.05 -2.99
CA VAL A 59 29.49 11.82 -2.20
C VAL A 59 28.25 11.86 -1.31
N LYS A 60 28.04 12.93 -0.54
CA LYS A 60 26.84 13.11 0.30
C LYS A 60 25.54 12.93 -0.49
N PHE A 61 25.39 13.60 -1.62
CA PHE A 61 24.18 13.49 -2.45
C PHE A 61 24.01 12.10 -3.03
N TRP A 62 25.10 11.45 -3.44
CA TRP A 62 25.03 10.08 -3.96
C TRP A 62 24.49 9.12 -2.89
N PHE A 63 24.96 9.19 -1.65
CA PHE A 63 24.45 8.35 -0.54
C PHE A 63 22.97 8.65 -0.22
N GLN A 64 22.58 9.93 -0.19
CA GLN A 64 21.18 10.32 0.02
C GLN A 64 20.25 9.81 -1.09
N ASN A 65 20.67 9.97 -2.34
CA ASN A 65 19.93 9.47 -3.50
C ASN A 65 19.85 7.94 -3.50
N LYS A 66 20.94 7.26 -3.14
CA LYS A 66 20.97 5.79 -3.06
C LYS A 66 20.01 5.26 -2.01
N LYS A 67 19.97 5.86 -0.82
CA LYS A 67 18.98 5.51 0.22
C LYS A 67 17.55 5.72 -0.26
N THR A 68 17.27 6.86 -0.88
CA THR A 68 15.92 7.15 -1.41
C THR A 68 15.53 6.15 -2.49
N GLN A 69 16.44 5.82 -3.41
CA GLN A 69 16.20 4.81 -4.45
C GLN A 69 15.85 3.44 -3.87
N LEU A 70 16.58 2.99 -2.85
CA LEU A 70 16.31 1.70 -2.20
C LEU A 70 14.97 1.70 -1.46
N ARG A 71 14.68 2.77 -0.71
CA ARG A 71 13.39 2.94 -0.05
C ARG A 71 12.24 2.89 -1.05
N THR A 72 12.30 3.67 -2.13
CA THR A 72 11.27 3.66 -3.18
C THR A 72 11.20 2.33 -3.95
N LYS A 73 12.28 1.55 -4.01
CA LYS A 73 12.23 0.20 -4.58
C LYS A 73 11.49 -0.75 -3.64
N SER A 74 11.79 -0.73 -2.34
CA SER A 74 11.10 -1.52 -1.32
C SER A 74 9.61 -1.18 -1.30
N GLU A 75 9.27 0.10 -1.16
CA GLU A 75 7.87 0.56 -1.14
C GLU A 75 7.08 0.10 -2.37
N ARG A 76 7.70 0.07 -3.55
CA ARG A 76 7.05 -0.46 -4.76
C ARG A 76 6.81 -1.96 -4.70
N LEU A 77 7.75 -2.73 -4.16
CA LEU A 77 7.55 -4.17 -3.95
C LEU A 77 6.44 -4.42 -2.94
N ASP A 78 6.42 -3.66 -1.85
CA ASP A 78 5.40 -3.76 -0.79
C ASP A 78 4.01 -3.41 -1.34
N ILE A 79 3.88 -2.32 -2.11
CA ILE A 79 2.63 -1.93 -2.76
C ILE A 79 2.14 -3.02 -3.72
N ASN A 80 3.03 -3.62 -4.51
CA ASN A 80 2.66 -4.68 -5.44
C ASN A 80 2.21 -5.95 -4.69
N ALA A 81 2.90 -6.32 -3.62
CA ALA A 81 2.53 -7.46 -2.79
C ALA A 81 1.13 -7.24 -2.15
N LEU A 82 0.89 -6.06 -1.60
CA LEU A 82 -0.42 -5.72 -1.02
C LEU A 82 -1.54 -5.71 -2.07
N ARG A 83 -1.28 -5.27 -3.30
CA ARG A 83 -2.26 -5.32 -4.40
C ARG A 83 -2.63 -6.76 -4.77
N LEU A 84 -1.65 -7.63 -4.95
CA LEU A 84 -1.88 -9.04 -5.25
C LEU A 84 -2.68 -9.73 -4.14
N GLU A 85 -2.34 -9.45 -2.89
CA GLU A 85 -3.07 -10.01 -1.75
C GLU A 85 -4.51 -9.47 -1.67
N ASN A 86 -4.72 -8.18 -1.96
CA ASN A 86 -6.05 -7.60 -2.01
C ASN A 86 -6.90 -8.25 -3.12
N GLU A 87 -6.34 -8.47 -4.31
CA GLU A 87 -7.01 -9.16 -5.41
C GLU A 87 -7.39 -10.60 -5.04
N ARG A 88 -6.50 -11.32 -4.34
CA ARG A 88 -6.77 -12.66 -3.80
C ARG A 88 -7.95 -12.65 -2.83
N ILE A 89 -7.92 -11.78 -1.82
CA ILE A 89 -8.98 -11.63 -0.82
C ILE A 89 -10.30 -11.23 -1.48
N GLN A 90 -10.28 -10.30 -2.44
CA GLN A 90 -11.48 -9.92 -3.18
C GLN A 90 -12.07 -11.10 -3.95
N SER A 91 -11.23 -11.93 -4.57
CA SER A 91 -11.70 -13.14 -5.25
C SER A 91 -12.36 -14.13 -4.28
N GLU A 92 -11.73 -14.38 -3.14
CA GLU A 92 -12.27 -15.26 -2.09
C GLU A 92 -13.60 -14.71 -1.54
N ASN A 93 -13.67 -13.40 -1.28
CA ASN A 93 -14.90 -12.76 -0.83
C ASN A 93 -16.02 -12.86 -1.86
N ARG A 94 -15.71 -12.75 -3.16
CA ARG A 94 -16.70 -12.96 -4.23
C ARG A 94 -17.25 -14.38 -4.20
N ILE A 95 -16.37 -15.39 -4.19
CA ILE A 95 -16.76 -16.81 -4.14
C ILE A 95 -17.57 -17.11 -2.88
N MET A 96 -17.13 -16.61 -1.73
CA MET A 96 -17.85 -16.76 -0.47
C MET A 96 -19.25 -16.15 -0.55
N SER A 97 -19.36 -14.92 -1.08
CA SER A 97 -20.63 -14.22 -1.23
C SER A 97 -21.56 -14.95 -2.21
N GLU A 98 -21.04 -15.51 -3.30
CA GLU A 98 -21.80 -16.33 -4.24
C GLU A 98 -22.27 -17.63 -3.61
N THR A 99 -21.40 -18.30 -2.84
CA THR A 99 -21.73 -19.52 -2.11
C THR A 99 -22.88 -19.25 -1.12
N LEU A 100 -22.77 -18.17 -0.33
CA LEU A 100 -23.79 -17.78 0.64
C LEU A 100 -25.16 -17.45 0.00
N LYS A 101 -25.20 -16.99 -1.26
CA LYS A 101 -26.48 -16.80 -1.97
C LYS A 101 -27.18 -18.14 -2.26
N THR A 102 -26.42 -19.21 -2.44
CA THR A 102 -26.96 -20.53 -2.81
C THR A 102 -27.21 -21.45 -1.63
N VAL A 103 -26.51 -21.22 -0.51
CA VAL A 103 -26.71 -21.98 0.73
C VAL A 103 -28.06 -21.60 1.35
N ALA A 104 -28.97 -22.57 1.43
CA ALA A 104 -30.18 -22.49 2.24
C ALA A 104 -29.92 -23.12 3.61
N CYS A 105 -30.43 -22.52 4.69
CA CYS A 105 -30.24 -23.07 6.03
C CYS A 105 -31.21 -24.24 6.27
N ALA A 106 -30.68 -25.42 6.60
CA ALA A 106 -31.47 -26.65 6.75
C ALA A 106 -32.56 -26.59 7.83
N PRO A 107 -32.37 -25.93 9.00
CA PRO A 107 -33.43 -25.77 10.00
C PRO A 107 -34.54 -24.78 9.61
N CYS A 108 -34.26 -23.82 8.73
CA CYS A 108 -35.17 -22.71 8.41
C CYS A 108 -35.75 -22.77 6.98
N GLY A 109 -35.23 -23.64 6.10
CA GLY A 109 -35.73 -23.86 4.73
C GLY A 109 -35.62 -22.65 3.78
N GLY A 110 -35.20 -21.48 4.26
CA GLY A 110 -35.22 -20.23 3.52
C GLY A 110 -34.01 -20.04 2.61
N ARG A 111 -34.27 -19.49 1.41
CA ARG A 111 -33.26 -18.79 0.61
C ARG A 111 -32.64 -17.68 1.46
N ALA A 112 -31.37 -17.35 1.24
CA ALA A 112 -30.75 -16.18 1.85
C ALA A 112 -31.58 -14.93 1.52
N MET A 113 -32.30 -14.37 2.51
CA MET A 113 -33.09 -13.15 2.32
C MET A 113 -32.17 -12.01 1.87
N GLY A 114 -32.59 -11.30 0.83
CA GLY A 114 -31.85 -10.16 0.31
C GLY A 114 -31.71 -9.04 1.36
N PRO A 115 -30.74 -8.11 1.19
CA PRO A 115 -30.56 -7.00 2.13
C PRO A 115 -31.81 -6.13 2.29
N GLU A 116 -32.55 -5.86 1.21
CA GLU A 116 -33.81 -5.10 1.26
C GLU A 116 -34.94 -5.86 1.95
N GLU A 117 -35.07 -7.16 1.67
CA GLU A 117 -36.07 -8.04 2.28
C GLU A 117 -35.80 -8.19 3.78
N ARG A 118 -34.53 -8.28 4.18
CA ARG A 118 -34.09 -8.28 5.58
C ARG A 118 -34.42 -6.96 6.28
N GLU A 119 -34.16 -5.81 5.65
CA GLU A 119 -34.48 -4.50 6.22
C GLU A 119 -35.99 -4.35 6.41
N LEU A 120 -36.80 -4.72 5.41
CA LEU A 120 -38.25 -4.71 5.52
C LEU A 120 -38.74 -5.57 6.68
N TYR A 121 -38.22 -6.80 6.81
CA TYR A 121 -38.55 -7.70 7.91
C TYR A 121 -38.20 -7.11 9.28
N LEU A 122 -37.03 -6.46 9.39
CA LEU A 122 -36.62 -5.78 10.61
C LEU A 122 -37.55 -4.61 10.96
N GLN A 123 -38.02 -3.84 9.98
CA GLN A 123 -38.97 -2.76 10.21
C GLN A 123 -40.33 -3.29 10.70
N ILE A 124 -40.83 -4.38 10.12
CA ILE A 124 -42.06 -5.05 10.57
C ILE A 124 -41.91 -5.50 12.03
N LEU A 125 -40.83 -6.20 12.36
CA LEU A 125 -40.57 -6.67 13.73
C LEU A 125 -40.44 -5.52 14.73
N LYS A 126 -39.86 -4.38 14.35
CA LYS A 126 -39.80 -3.18 15.21
C LYS A 126 -41.20 -2.64 15.51
N VAL A 127 -42.06 -2.55 14.50
CA VAL A 127 -43.44 -2.08 14.68
C VAL A 127 -44.22 -3.03 15.58
N GLU A 128 -44.11 -4.34 15.33
CA GLU A 128 -44.76 -5.36 16.13
C GLU A 128 -44.29 -5.35 17.59
N ASN A 129 -42.99 -5.16 17.83
CA ASN A 129 -42.43 -5.02 19.17
C ASN A 129 -43.01 -3.79 19.91
N ILE A 130 -43.14 -2.65 19.22
CA ILE A 130 -43.76 -1.44 19.81
C ILE A 130 -45.22 -1.71 20.19
N LEU A 131 -45.97 -2.37 19.32
CA LEU A 131 -47.37 -2.71 19.58
C LEU A 131 -47.51 -3.67 20.76
N LEU A 132 -46.68 -4.71 20.81
CA LEU A 132 -46.64 -5.66 21.93
C LEU A 132 -46.25 -4.99 23.24
N ILE A 133 -45.27 -4.08 23.24
CA ILE A 133 -44.92 -3.30 24.44
C ILE A 133 -46.12 -2.49 24.92
N LYS A 134 -46.85 -1.86 24.01
CA LYS A 134 -48.05 -1.09 24.34
C LYS A 134 -49.15 -1.98 24.91
N GLU A 135 -49.43 -3.11 24.27
CA GLU A 135 -50.45 -4.06 24.71
C GLU A 135 -50.12 -4.65 26.10
N VAL A 136 -48.87 -5.05 26.32
CA VAL A 136 -48.40 -5.49 27.64
C VAL A 136 -48.56 -4.35 28.65
N SER A 137 -48.16 -3.13 28.31
CA SER A 137 -48.28 -1.98 29.21
C SER A 137 -49.74 -1.64 29.56
N GLU A 138 -50.67 -1.86 28.62
CA GLU A 138 -52.11 -1.66 28.80
C GLU A 138 -52.76 -2.81 29.61
N GLN A 139 -52.18 -4.02 29.59
CA GLN A 139 -52.64 -5.15 30.41
C GLN A 139 -52.23 -5.06 31.90
N TYR A 140 -51.30 -4.18 32.26
CA TYR A 140 -50.83 -3.95 33.63
C TYR A 140 -51.34 -2.63 34.26
N ILE A 141 -52.36 -1.99 33.65
CA ILE A 141 -53.16 -0.87 34.22
C ILE A 141 -54.53 -1.40 34.63
#